data_AF-A0A842YGM1-F1
#
_entry.id   AF-A0A842YGM1-F1
#
_cell.length_a   1.000
_cell.length_b   1.000
_cell.length_c   1.000
_cell.angle_alpha   90.00
_cell.angle_beta   90.00
_cell.angle_gamma   90.00
#
_symmetry.space_group_name_H-M   'P 1'
#
loop_
_entity.id
_entity.type
_entity.pdbx_description
1 polymer ?
#
loop_
_entity_poly.entity_id
_entity_poly.type
_entity_poly.pdbx_seq_one_letter_code
_entity_poly.pdbx_strand_id
1 'polypeptide(L)'
;MSDYNIRPAKDTEEERIFIEKLNFDSFRVAFQLQEDISDEEAYRRYRKIEDDDPLDPFSKNHAVFMLETGASVRMGLIWLAVREAFYVFKEPLVWIYNINIDPMHRRKQRNGP
;
A
#
# COMPACT_ATOMS: atom_id res chain seq x y z
N MET A 1 -13.68 -21.35 6.81
CA MET A 1 -13.25 -19.93 6.83
C MET A 1 -11.94 -19.87 6.08
N SER A 2 -11.72 -18.87 5.24
CA SER A 2 -10.39 -18.68 4.65
C SER A 2 -9.45 -18.27 5.79
N ASP A 3 -8.44 -19.08 6.06
CA ASP A 3 -7.40 -18.71 7.03
C ASP A 3 -6.60 -17.55 6.43
N TYR A 4 -6.55 -16.43 7.16
CA TYR A 4 -5.75 -15.28 6.78
C TYR A 4 -4.40 -15.37 7.48
N ASN A 5 -3.34 -15.05 6.75
CA ASN A 5 -1.99 -15.00 7.26
C ASN A 5 -1.37 -13.63 6.99
N ILE A 6 -0.63 -13.11 7.98
CA ILE A 6 0.19 -11.92 7.81
C ILE A 6 1.64 -12.33 7.97
N ARG A 7 2.47 -11.99 6.98
CA ARG A 7 3.89 -12.31 7.00
C ARG A 7 4.73 -11.13 6.51
N PRO A 8 6.01 -11.04 6.87
CA PRO A 8 6.91 -10.10 6.23
C PRO A 8 6.91 -10.28 4.71
N ALA A 9 6.96 -9.16 3.99
CA ALA A 9 7.23 -9.15 2.57
C ALA A 9 8.65 -9.65 2.31
N LYS A 10 8.84 -10.28 1.17
CA LYS A 10 10.12 -10.73 0.65
C LYS A 10 10.52 -9.78 -0.47
N ASP A 11 11.81 -9.50 -0.55
CA ASP A 11 12.37 -8.70 -1.64
C ASP A 11 12.47 -9.55 -2.91
N THR A 12 11.32 -9.85 -3.50
CA THR A 12 11.20 -10.51 -4.82
C THR A 12 10.48 -9.58 -5.79
N GLU A 13 10.72 -9.79 -7.08
CA GLU A 13 10.10 -9.01 -8.13
C GLU A 13 8.57 -9.07 -8.06
N GLU A 14 8.00 -10.25 -7.79
CA GLU A 14 6.55 -10.41 -7.70
C GLU A 14 5.93 -9.64 -6.54
N GLU A 15 6.63 -9.53 -5.41
CA GLU A 15 6.13 -8.76 -4.26
C GLU A 15 6.33 -7.26 -4.45
N ARG A 16 7.43 -6.83 -5.09
CA ARG A 16 7.61 -5.42 -5.50
C ARG A 16 6.50 -4.97 -6.44
N ILE A 17 6.19 -5.76 -7.48
CA ILE A 17 5.09 -5.48 -8.41
C ILE A 17 3.75 -5.38 -7.66
N PHE A 18 3.49 -6.29 -6.72
CA PHE A 18 2.25 -6.27 -5.95
C PHE A 18 2.14 -5.05 -5.03
N ILE A 19 3.23 -4.66 -4.37
CA ILE A 19 3.29 -3.46 -3.53
C ILE A 19 3.01 -2.20 -4.36
N GLU A 20 3.68 -2.06 -5.51
CA GLU A 20 3.49 -0.93 -6.42
C GLU A 20 2.05 -0.87 -6.94
N LYS A 21 1.48 -2.02 -7.36
CA LYS A 21 0.09 -2.11 -7.78
C LYS A 21 -0.86 -1.60 -6.69
N LEU A 22 -0.70 -2.04 -5.45
CA LEU A 22 -1.61 -1.64 -4.36
C LEU A 22 -1.46 -0.17 -3.96
N ASN A 23 -0.24 0.37 -4.01
CA ASN A 23 -0.01 1.80 -3.81
C ASN A 23 -0.70 2.62 -4.91
N PHE A 24 -0.53 2.22 -6.18
CA PHE A 24 -1.20 2.88 -7.31
C PHE A 24 -2.72 2.77 -7.21
N ASP A 25 -3.27 1.58 -6.91
CA ASP A 25 -4.72 1.38 -6.76
C ASP A 25 -5.31 2.30 -5.68
N SER A 26 -4.56 2.53 -4.60
CA SER A 26 -4.98 3.37 -3.47
C SER A 26 -4.84 4.85 -3.79
N PHE A 27 -3.76 5.25 -4.46
CA PHE A 27 -3.59 6.58 -5.03
C PHE A 27 -4.75 6.92 -5.98
N ARG A 28 -5.08 6.00 -6.89
CA ARG A 28 -6.17 6.16 -7.86
C ARG A 28 -7.50 6.39 -7.17
N VAL A 29 -7.84 5.62 -6.13
CA VAL A 29 -9.08 5.81 -5.37
C VAL A 29 -9.10 7.20 -4.69
N ALA A 30 -7.98 7.67 -4.14
CA ALA A 30 -7.92 8.99 -3.52
C ALA A 30 -8.10 10.14 -4.54
N PHE A 31 -7.53 10.01 -5.74
CA PHE A 31 -7.60 11.03 -6.80
C PHE A 31 -8.90 10.98 -7.62
N GLN A 32 -9.46 9.80 -7.90
CA GLN A 32 -10.73 9.66 -8.62
C GLN A 32 -11.92 10.23 -7.84
N LEU A 33 -11.79 10.45 -6.53
CA LEU A 33 -12.79 11.18 -5.76
C LEU A 33 -12.82 12.68 -6.10
N GLN A 34 -11.83 13.21 -6.83
CA GLN A 34 -11.67 14.63 -7.11
C GLN A 34 -11.70 14.98 -8.60
N GLU A 35 -11.23 14.09 -9.50
CA GLU A 35 -11.15 14.36 -10.95
C GLU A 35 -11.43 13.10 -11.79
N ASP A 36 -12.10 13.28 -12.93
CA ASP A 36 -12.33 12.21 -13.92
C ASP A 36 -11.16 12.17 -14.91
N ILE A 37 -10.13 11.38 -14.59
CA ILE A 37 -8.88 11.24 -15.37
C ILE A 37 -8.68 9.78 -15.82
N SER A 38 -8.00 9.56 -16.95
CA SER A 38 -7.69 8.20 -17.43
C SER A 38 -6.66 7.49 -16.54
N ASP A 39 -6.63 6.15 -16.62
CA ASP A 39 -5.68 5.34 -15.86
C ASP A 39 -4.22 5.66 -16.24
N GLU A 40 -3.92 5.94 -17.52
CA GLU A 40 -2.56 6.34 -17.91
C GLU A 40 -2.15 7.68 -17.28
N GLU A 41 -3.05 8.66 -17.23
CA GLU A 41 -2.77 9.95 -16.61
C GLU A 41 -2.62 9.83 -15.09
N ALA A 42 -3.48 9.04 -14.44
CA ALA A 42 -3.36 8.73 -13.03
C ALA A 42 -2.01 8.06 -12.71
N TYR A 43 -1.59 7.09 -13.52
CA TYR A 43 -0.32 6.39 -13.35
C TYR A 43 0.87 7.33 -13.56
N ARG A 44 0.81 8.20 -14.56
CA ARG A 44 1.85 9.22 -14.79
C ARG A 44 2.01 10.16 -13.59
N ARG A 45 0.89 10.63 -13.00
CA ARG A 45 0.92 11.49 -11.81
C ARG A 45 1.45 10.76 -10.59
N TYR A 46 1.03 9.51 -10.39
CA TYR A 46 1.56 8.63 -9.34
C TYR A 46 3.08 8.49 -9.45
N ARG A 47 3.57 8.13 -10.65
CA ARG A 47 5.02 7.99 -10.90
C ARG A 47 5.79 9.26 -10.61
N LYS A 48 5.26 10.42 -10.99
CA LYS A 48 5.90 11.70 -10.67
C LYS A 48 6.05 11.92 -9.16
N ILE A 49 5.03 11.60 -8.38
CA ILE A 49 5.07 11.76 -6.91
C ILE A 49 6.08 10.79 -6.29
N GLU A 50 6.08 9.53 -6.72
CA GLU A 50 7.04 8.53 -6.25
C GLU A 50 8.47 8.85 -6.66
N ASP A 51 8.70 9.48 -7.83
CA ASP A 51 10.03 9.89 -8.27
C ASP A 51 10.53 11.14 -7.49
N ASP A 52 9.63 11.99 -7.00
CA ASP A 52 9.96 13.19 -6.20
C ASP A 52 10.32 12.86 -4.73
N ASP A 53 9.72 11.82 -4.12
CA ASP A 53 10.07 11.26 -2.79
C ASP A 53 10.16 9.71 -2.87
N PRO A 54 11.28 9.16 -3.39
CA PRO A 54 11.38 7.72 -3.62
C PRO A 54 11.46 6.94 -2.32
N LEU A 55 10.47 6.08 -2.09
CA LEU A 55 10.43 5.19 -0.93
C LEU A 55 10.72 3.76 -1.35
N ASP A 56 11.78 3.18 -0.78
CA ASP A 56 12.08 1.76 -0.96
C ASP A 56 11.46 0.94 0.19
N PRO A 57 10.46 0.07 -0.08
CA PRO A 57 9.78 -0.74 0.93
C PRO A 57 10.71 -1.72 1.66
N PHE A 58 11.88 -2.01 1.10
CA PHE A 58 12.87 -2.92 1.67
C PHE A 58 14.10 -2.22 2.25
N SER A 59 14.09 -0.89 2.29
CA SER A 59 15.16 -0.15 2.97
C SER A 59 15.13 -0.42 4.48
N LYS A 60 16.28 -0.23 5.13
CA LYS A 60 16.51 -0.56 6.56
C LYS A 60 15.51 0.08 7.55
N ASN A 61 14.86 1.16 7.14
CA ASN A 61 13.90 1.91 7.98
C ASN A 61 12.45 1.52 7.67
N HIS A 62 12.22 0.53 6.82
CA HIS A 62 10.90 0.15 6.35
C HIS A 62 10.63 -1.32 6.68
N ALA A 63 9.37 -1.63 6.92
CA ALA A 63 8.90 -3.00 7.05
C ALA A 63 7.55 -3.13 6.36
N VAL A 64 7.46 -4.03 5.39
CA VAL A 64 6.20 -4.37 4.73
C VAL A 64 5.74 -5.75 5.18
N PHE A 65 4.45 -5.86 5.47
CA PHE A 65 3.78 -7.11 5.79
C PHE A 65 2.71 -7.39 4.75
N MET A 66 2.69 -8.61 4.23
CA MET A 66 1.73 -9.10 3.25
C MET A 66 0.58 -9.79 3.96
N LEU A 67 -0.65 -9.44 3.59
CA LEU A 67 -1.86 -10.18 3.94
C LEU A 67 -2.15 -11.19 2.85
N GLU A 68 -2.27 -12.47 3.21
CA GLU A 68 -2.55 -13.56 2.28
C GLU A 68 -3.61 -14.51 2.83
N THR A 69 -4.23 -15.30 1.96
CA THR A 69 -5.01 -16.48 2.39
C THR A 69 -4.11 -17.69 2.58
N GLY A 70 -4.61 -18.75 3.23
CA GLY A 70 -3.94 -20.04 3.32
C GLY A 70 -3.62 -20.71 1.96
N ALA A 71 -4.20 -20.22 0.86
CA ALA A 71 -3.86 -20.64 -0.51
C ALA A 71 -2.82 -19.72 -1.18
N SER A 72 -2.09 -18.90 -0.39
CA SER A 72 -1.08 -17.94 -0.85
C SER A 72 -1.62 -16.85 -1.79
N VAL A 73 -2.93 -16.58 -1.73
CA VAL A 73 -3.52 -15.46 -2.48
C VAL A 73 -3.23 -14.17 -1.72
N ARG A 74 -2.48 -13.25 -2.35
CA ARG A 74 -2.18 -11.93 -1.79
C ARG A 74 -3.40 -11.03 -1.82
N MET A 75 -3.74 -10.48 -0.67
CA MET A 75 -4.95 -9.68 -0.47
C MET A 75 -4.67 -8.25 -0.05
N GLY A 76 -3.48 -7.94 0.42
CA GLY A 76 -3.19 -6.62 0.96
C GLY A 76 -1.78 -6.49 1.51
N LEU A 77 -1.46 -5.31 2.02
CA LEU A 77 -0.23 -5.01 2.71
C LEU A 77 -0.44 -4.02 3.86
N ILE A 78 0.49 -4.07 4.81
CA ILE A 78 0.75 -3.03 5.80
C ILE A 78 2.19 -2.58 5.57
N TRP A 79 2.40 -1.29 5.31
CA TRP A 79 3.73 -0.70 5.17
C TRP A 79 4.03 0.21 6.35
N LEU A 80 5.04 -0.15 7.14
CA LEU A 80 5.62 0.65 8.19
C LEU A 80 6.88 1.38 7.71
N ALA A 81 7.03 2.64 8.08
CA ALA A 81 8.21 3.45 7.81
C ALA A 81 8.67 4.17 9.08
N VAL A 82 9.93 4.01 9.45
CA VAL A 82 10.57 4.78 10.51
C VAL A 82 10.90 6.15 9.95
N ARG A 83 10.37 7.19 10.58
CA ARG A 83 10.66 8.59 10.23
C ARG A 83 11.39 9.25 11.40
N GLU A 84 12.28 10.17 11.05
CA GLU A 84 12.94 11.04 12.02
C GLU A 84 11.92 11.80 12.87
N ALA A 85 12.37 12.26 14.04
CA ALA A 85 11.54 13.05 14.94
C ALA A 85 10.97 14.27 14.20
N PHE A 86 9.65 14.47 14.31
CA PHE A 86 8.95 15.62 13.73
C PHE A 86 7.86 16.10 14.69
N TYR A 87 7.49 17.38 14.58
CA TYR A 87 6.49 18.04 15.45
C TYR A 87 6.86 17.99 16.95
N VAL A 88 5.95 17.54 17.83
CA VAL A 88 6.17 17.49 19.30
C VAL A 88 6.95 16.25 19.76
N PHE A 89 7.25 15.32 18.85
CA PHE A 89 7.95 14.09 19.18
C PHE A 89 9.46 14.31 19.15
N LYS A 90 10.17 13.76 20.15
CA LYS A 90 11.63 13.90 20.31
C LYS A 90 12.41 12.65 19.87
N GLU A 91 11.70 11.58 19.54
CA GLU A 91 12.26 10.28 19.18
C GLU A 91 11.77 9.89 17.78
N PRO A 92 12.54 9.07 17.04
CA PRO A 92 12.07 8.46 15.80
C PRO A 92 10.77 7.68 16.03
N LEU A 93 9.82 7.80 15.12
CA LEU A 93 8.52 7.12 15.20
C LEU A 93 8.34 6.15 14.04
N VAL A 94 7.63 5.07 14.32
CA VAL A 94 7.16 4.13 13.28
C VAL A 94 5.79 4.58 12.80
N TRP A 95 5.72 4.89 11.51
CA TRP A 95 4.52 5.33 10.83
C TRP A 95 3.92 4.18 10.06
N ILE A 96 2.60 4.04 10.13
CA ILE A 96 1.90 3.27 9.12
C ILE A 96 1.86 4.16 7.87
N TYR A 97 2.78 3.92 6.96
CA TYR A 97 2.85 4.64 5.69
C TYR A 97 1.65 4.27 4.81
N ASN A 98 1.30 2.99 4.76
CA ASN A 98 0.13 2.55 4.02
C ASN A 98 -0.53 1.29 4.61
N ILE A 99 -1.86 1.19 4.49
CA ILE A 99 -2.62 -0.04 4.71
C ILE A 99 -3.55 -0.24 3.52
N ASN A 100 -3.21 -1.20 2.67
CA ASN A 100 -3.96 -1.45 1.45
C ASN A 100 -4.55 -2.85 1.47
N ILE A 101 -5.82 -2.95 1.15
CA ILE A 101 -6.46 -4.22 0.77
C ILE A 101 -6.73 -4.14 -0.72
N ASP A 102 -6.44 -5.19 -1.48
CA ASP A 102 -6.81 -5.27 -2.89
C ASP A 102 -8.33 -5.05 -3.03
N PRO A 103 -8.78 -4.13 -3.91
CA PRO A 103 -10.19 -3.83 -4.10
C PRO A 103 -11.10 -5.06 -4.28
N MET A 104 -10.62 -6.12 -4.94
CA MET A 104 -11.38 -7.36 -5.17
C MET A 104 -11.70 -8.13 -3.88
N HIS A 105 -10.92 -7.88 -2.83
CA HIS A 105 -11.03 -8.52 -1.53
C HIS A 105 -11.68 -7.64 -0.47
N ARG A 106 -12.00 -6.38 -0.79
CA ARG A 106 -12.72 -5.49 0.11
C ARG A 106 -14.18 -5.93 0.23
N ARG A 107 -14.74 -5.81 1.44
CA ARG A 107 -16.16 -6.05 1.65
C ARG A 107 -16.95 -5.04 0.82
N LYS A 108 -17.73 -5.51 -0.15
CA LYS A 108 -18.69 -4.66 -0.86
C LYS A 108 -19.67 -4.10 0.16
N GLN A 109 -19.86 -2.79 0.18
CA GLN A 109 -20.94 -2.18 0.95
C GLN A 109 -22.23 -2.85 0.49
N ARG A 110 -22.96 -3.50 1.41
CA ARG A 110 -24.33 -3.89 1.12
C ARG A 110 -25.09 -2.58 0.98
N ASN A 111 -25.44 -2.18 -0.23
CA ASN A 111 -26.60 -1.33 -0.40
C ASN A 111 -27.76 -2.12 0.19
N GLY A 112 -28.24 -1.67 1.36
CA GLY A 112 -29.41 -2.27 1.99
C GLY A 112 -30.62 -2.17 1.06
N PRO A 113 -31.65 -3.01 1.27
CA PRO A 113 -32.94 -2.81 0.61
C PRO A 113 -33.51 -1.42 0.92
#